data_AF-A0A7X7K1C1-F1
#
_entry.id   AF-A0A7X7K1C1-F1
#
_cell.length_a   1.000
_cell.length_b   1.000
_cell.length_c   1.000
_cell.angle_alpha   90.00
_cell.angle_beta   90.00
_cell.angle_gamma   90.00
#
_symmetry.space_group_name_H-M   'P 1'
#
loop_
_entity.id
_entity.type
_entity.pdbx_description
1 polymer ?
#
loop_
_entity_poly.entity_id
_entity_poly.type
_entity_poly.pdbx_seq_one_letter_code
_entity_poly.pdbx_strand_id
1 'polypeptide(L)' 'MPHYRKLVGNKCYLSPLTPEDAERSAAWDNDLEVALPLGDEAWTPTTAEETREGLGEAGRHHSHLFGI' A
#
# COMPACT_ATOMS: atom_id res chain seq x y z
N MET A 1 -11.02 -13.55 -4.69
CA MET A 1 -9.93 -13.93 -5.63
C MET A 1 -8.74 -13.05 -5.28
N PRO A 2 -7.62 -13.58 -4.79
CA PRO A 2 -6.54 -12.73 -4.31
C PRO A 2 -5.83 -12.15 -5.55
N HIS A 3 -5.97 -10.83 -5.73
CA HIS A 3 -5.31 -9.99 -6.74
C HIS A 3 -5.72 -10.22 -8.20
N TYR A 4 -6.41 -9.23 -8.77
CA TYR A 4 -6.74 -9.16 -10.19
C TYR A 4 -5.55 -8.62 -10.98
N ARG A 5 -5.17 -9.28 -12.08
CA ARG A 5 -4.08 -8.82 -12.94
C ARG A 5 -4.54 -7.62 -13.78
N LYS A 6 -4.27 -6.39 -13.33
CA LYS A 6 -4.66 -5.18 -14.06
C LYS A 6 -3.59 -4.68 -15.03
N LEU A 7 -2.32 -4.66 -14.62
CA LEU A 7 -1.20 -4.26 -15.48
C LEU A 7 -0.25 -5.44 -15.62
N VAL A 8 -0.13 -6.02 -16.81
CA VAL A 8 0.61 -7.27 -17.01
C VAL A 8 1.87 -7.01 -17.83
N GLY A 9 3.02 -7.35 -17.27
CA GLY A 9 4.31 -7.35 -17.96
C GLY A 9 4.93 -8.74 -18.02
N ASN A 10 6.11 -8.82 -18.63
CA ASN A 10 6.81 -10.11 -18.82
C ASN A 10 7.38 -10.71 -17.53
N LYS A 11 7.64 -9.88 -16.51
CA LYS A 11 8.24 -10.29 -15.22
C LYS A 11 7.24 -10.32 -14.07
N CYS A 12 6.27 -9.40 -14.07
CA CYS A 12 5.28 -9.28 -13.01
C CYS A 12 3.97 -8.72 -13.57
N TYR A 13 2.94 -8.79 -12.75
CA TYR A 13 1.72 -8.03 -12.95
C TYR A 13 1.46 -7.17 -11.70
N LEU A 14 0.71 -6.09 -11.88
CA LEU A 14 0.21 -5.26 -10.78
C LEU A 14 -1.29 -5.48 -10.60
N SER A 15 -1.69 -5.57 -9.34
CA SER A 15 -3.08 -5.56 -8.89
C SER A 15 -3.28 -4.31 -8.04
N PRO A 16 -4.50 -3.74 -8.00
CA PRO A 16 -4.88 -2.84 -6.92
C PRO A 16 -4.61 -3.50 -5.56
N LEU A 17 -4.14 -2.69 -4.61
CA LEU A 17 -4.11 -3.08 -3.20
C LEU A 17 -5.54 -3.26 -2.69
N THR A 18 -5.69 -4.23 -1.79
CA THR A 18 -6.94 -4.58 -1.12
C THR A 18 -6.73 -4.58 0.39
N PRO A 19 -7.78 -4.48 1.24
CA PRO A 19 -7.61 -4.54 2.69
C PRO A 19 -6.86 -5.78 3.19
N GLU A 20 -6.88 -6.87 2.43
CA GLU A 20 -6.12 -8.10 2.70
C GLU A 20 -4.59 -7.94 2.53
N ASP A 21 -4.14 -6.87 1.87
CA ASP A 21 -2.72 -6.55 1.66
C ASP A 21 -2.11 -5.72 2.78
N ALA A 22 -2.91 -5.29 3.76
CA ALA A 22 -2.53 -4.28 4.73
C ALA A 22 -1.23 -4.62 5.50
N GLU A 23 -1.02 -5.88 5.87
CA GLU A 23 0.20 -6.29 6.57
C GLU A 23 1.46 -6.11 5.70
N ARG A 24 1.37 -6.45 4.41
CA ARG A 24 2.49 -6.31 3.48
C ARG A 24 2.77 -4.85 3.13
N SER A 25 1.70 -4.06 2.97
CA SER A 25 1.83 -2.61 2.72
C SER A 25 2.44 -1.92 3.92
N ALA A 26 1.90 -2.14 5.12
CA ALA A 26 2.46 -1.58 6.35
C ALA A 26 3.92 -1.98 6.56
N ALA A 27 4.30 -3.22 6.27
CA ALA A 27 5.70 -3.64 6.38
C ALA A 27 6.62 -2.88 5.40
N TRP A 28 6.15 -2.56 4.19
CA TRP A 28 6.90 -1.78 3.21
C TRP A 28 6.98 -0.30 3.60
N ASP A 29 5.88 0.28 4.08
CA ASP A 29 5.83 1.67 4.56
C ASP A 29 6.71 1.89 5.80
N ASN A 30 6.87 0.87 6.66
CA ASN A 30 7.72 0.94 7.85
C ASN A 30 9.19 0.53 7.61
N ASP A 31 9.56 0.12 6.39
CA ASP A 31 10.95 -0.16 6.05
C ASP A 31 11.70 1.17 5.87
N LEU A 32 12.56 1.52 6.82
CA LEU A 32 13.30 2.79 6.79
C LEU A 32 14.21 2.94 5.56
N GLU A 33 14.67 1.84 4.95
CA GLU A 33 15.45 1.89 3.71
C GLU A 33 14.59 2.33 2.50
N VAL A 34 13.26 2.15 2.61
CA VAL A 34 12.26 2.53 1.60
C VAL A 34 11.63 3.88 1.93
N ALA A 35 11.15 4.04 3.15
CA ALA A 35 10.32 5.16 3.59
C ALA A 35 11.07 6.49 3.57
N LEU A 36 12.32 6.51 4.08
CA LEU A 36 13.13 7.74 4.15
C LEU A 36 13.43 8.34 2.77
N PRO A 37 13.86 7.56 1.75
CA PRO A 37 14.00 8.07 0.38
C PRO A 37 12.70 8.58 -0.25
N LEU A 38 11.54 8.10 0.18
CA LEU A 38 10.22 8.54 -0.31
C LEU A 38 9.70 9.79 0.40
N GLY A 39 10.43 10.29 1.42
CA GLY A 39 10.08 11.51 2.15
C GLY A 39 9.24 11.29 3.40
N ASP A 40 9.11 10.03 3.86
CA ASP A 40 8.39 9.71 5.09
C ASP A 40 9.26 9.90 6.35
N GLU A 41 8.64 9.87 7.53
CA GLU A 41 9.30 10.10 8.82
C GLU A 41 9.62 8.79 9.56
N ALA A 42 10.81 8.71 10.18
CA ALA A 42 11.25 7.50 10.88
C ALA A 42 10.49 7.19 12.19
N TRP A 43 9.76 8.14 12.75
CA TRP A 43 9.19 8.05 14.10
C TRP A 43 7.67 7.87 14.13
N THR A 44 7.01 7.84 12.97
CA THR A 44 5.55 7.70 12.87
C THR A 44 5.22 6.37 12.17
N PRO A 45 5.40 5.22 12.85
CA PRO A 45 5.13 3.93 12.23
C PRO A 45 3.63 3.76 11.95
N THR A 46 3.30 3.20 10.80
CA THR A 46 1.90 2.89 10.43
C THR A 46 1.55 1.46 10.82
N THR A 47 0.42 1.25 11.48
CA THR A 47 -0.04 -0.11 11.82
C THR A 47 -0.76 -0.78 10.66
N ALA A 48 -0.73 -2.11 10.61
CA ALA A 48 -1.51 -2.88 9.64
C ALA A 48 -3.03 -2.65 9.75
N GLU A 49 -3.52 -2.19 10.91
CA GLU A 49 -4.92 -1.82 11.11
C GLU A 49 -5.24 -0.49 10.41
N GLU A 50 -4.46 0.55 10.68
CA GLU A 50 -4.59 1.86 10.01
C GLU A 50 -4.46 1.74 8.49
N THR A 51 -3.49 0.96 8.00
CA THR A 51 -3.36 0.68 6.57
C THR A 51 -4.59 -0.01 6.00
N ARG A 52 -5.17 -0.99 6.72
CA ARG A 52 -6.37 -1.71 6.26
C ARG A 52 -7.56 -0.77 6.12
N GLU A 53 -7.75 0.12 7.08
CA GLU A 53 -8.80 1.13 7.07
C GLU A 53 -8.62 2.09 5.90
N GLY A 54 -7.42 2.64 5.72
CA GLY A 54 -7.08 3.54 4.61
C GLY A 54 -7.28 2.90 3.23
N LEU A 55 -6.84 1.64 3.06
CA LEU A 55 -7.08 0.88 1.82
C LEU A 55 -8.58 0.67 1.57
N GLY A 56 -9.35 0.39 2.63
CA GLY A 56 -10.81 0.25 2.56
C GLY A 56 -11.51 1.54 2.16
N GLU A 57 -11.11 2.67 2.73
CA GLU A 57 -11.63 4.00 2.38
C GLU A 57 -11.29 4.38 0.95
N ALA A 58 -10.03 4.25 0.55
CA ALA A 58 -9.60 4.57 -0.80
C ALA A 58 -10.30 3.70 -1.85
N GLY A 59 -10.52 2.41 -1.54
CA GLY A 59 -11.30 1.50 -2.37
C GLY A 59 -12.76 1.94 -2.55
N ARG A 60 -13.41 2.42 -1.48
CA ARG A 60 -14.80 2.92 -1.51
C ARG A 60 -14.94 4.23 -2.27
N HIS A 61 -13.96 5.13 -2.13
CA HIS A 61 -14.00 6.47 -2.71
C HIS A 61 -13.28 6.60 -4.05
N HIS A 62 -12.66 5.52 -4.54
CA HIS A 62 -11.81 5.52 -5.73
C HIS A 62 -10.71 6.60 -5.67
N SER A 63 -10.18 6.87 -4.48
CA SER A 63 -9.16 7.89 -4.27
C SER A 63 -7.75 7.36 -4.46
N HIS A 64 -6.81 8.26 -4.66
CA HIS A 64 -5.38 7.92 -4.64
C HIS A 64 -4.96 7.53 -3.22
N LEU A 65 -4.16 6.47 -3.10
CA LEU A 65 -3.57 6.05 -1.83
C LEU A 65 -2.38 6.92 -1.42
N PHE A 66 -1.62 7.40 -2.40
CA PHE A 66 -0.47 8.28 -2.21
C PHE A 66 -0.72 9.57 -3.02
N GLY A 67 -0.45 10.72 -2.39
CA GLY A 67 -0.40 12.02 -3.05
C GLY A 67 1.03 12.38 -3.46
N ILE A 68 1.17 13.19 -4.49
CA ILE A 68 2.43 13.86 -4.89
C ILE A 68 2.34 15.34 -4.59
#